data_AF-A0A0J1BBQ3-F1
#
_entry.id   AF-A0A0J1BBQ3-F1
#
_cell.length_a   1.000
_cell.length_b   1.000
_cell.length_c   1.000
_cell.angle_alpha   90.00
_cell.angle_beta   90.00
_cell.angle_gamma   90.00
#
_symmetry.space_group_name_H-M   'P 1'
#
loop_
_entity.id
_entity.type
_entity.pdbx_description
1 polymer ?
#
loop_
_entity_poly.entity_id
_entity_poly.type
_entity_poly.pdbx_seq_one_letter_code
_entity_poly.pdbx_strand_id
1 'polypeptide(L)'
;MPNASTQPFRQPQPRANRERKIKCTGERPTCANCVKRSFHCHYDAVVKRRGPDKEPGGRLKPRGGFVSQAPRSMGLNLRVHQARSETTTMLRRVSRVASVVPPSLLRVPGDLDQERLSWWEALYANMPRDRVVQLCDNFLKDCDIWFNFFHRGLFFKSFFAQDMGAHIVYGVMAHMMLLREGHTEDGRKRALSFATEAHRMVTYSLTAGYYEPSLAQTALLLVAFEFQPHAWQNPSRVVSALGFMEGCAKTCLPYWSAPATAHLTPTAAAICAIRREEMRQMCWTLSHLAANSTIWRHLARQPPLCLASADPAKFAELFPPNLFDADRKAPKLYGWSLYCAAIRLWHTALNHVPGVHPSMFVCEQAKELLPVLDSAPCSGSRRYLWQAREWVTAARGHVGDLDNESVQYWFHQQKDALKNFEPSLGNGDRKPRPTYAWWYLMVAYTSLQLSAQYAFVAAEAEGVLNRVLTSLDNIVASSGCNNLKTLCNAVRERNNALKTLRAP
;
A
#
# COMPACT_ATOMS: atom_id res chain seq x y z
N MET A 1 23.46 48.92 16.80
CA MET A 1 24.13 49.38 15.58
C MET A 1 24.06 48.25 14.55
N PRO A 2 23.53 48.45 13.33
CA PRO A 2 23.32 47.35 12.41
C PRO A 2 24.63 46.98 11.71
N ASN A 3 24.89 45.67 11.72
CA ASN A 3 26.01 45.00 11.09
C ASN A 3 25.63 44.67 9.63
N ALA A 4 26.60 44.82 8.72
CA ALA A 4 26.43 44.68 7.28
C ALA A 4 26.04 43.25 6.84
N SER A 5 25.10 43.16 5.90
CA SER A 5 24.64 41.93 5.25
C SER A 5 25.46 41.64 3.99
N THR A 6 26.29 40.60 4.03
CA THR A 6 27.05 40.08 2.90
C THR A 6 26.13 39.31 1.94
N GLN A 7 25.82 39.88 0.77
CA GLN A 7 25.13 39.18 -0.32
C GLN A 7 26.08 38.20 -1.04
N PRO A 8 25.59 37.04 -1.52
CA PRO A 8 26.43 36.06 -2.22
C PRO A 8 26.85 36.59 -3.61
N PHE A 9 28.16 36.67 -3.83
CA PHE A 9 28.79 36.98 -5.11
C PHE A 9 28.33 35.99 -6.20
N ARG A 10 27.52 36.44 -7.18
CA ARG A 10 27.26 35.64 -8.39
C ARG A 10 28.52 35.65 -9.27
N GLN A 11 29.07 34.47 -9.53
CA GLN A 11 30.25 34.32 -10.38
C GLN A 11 29.97 34.77 -11.83
N PRO A 12 30.94 35.42 -12.51
CA PRO A 12 30.79 35.87 -13.89
C PRO A 12 30.58 34.69 -14.84
N GLN A 13 29.58 34.79 -15.72
CA GLN A 13 29.34 33.82 -16.79
C GLN A 13 29.99 34.29 -18.10
N PRO A 14 30.56 33.38 -18.91
CA PRO A 14 31.24 33.72 -20.16
C PRO A 14 30.24 34.22 -21.19
N ARG A 15 30.70 35.12 -22.08
CA ARG A 15 29.84 35.86 -23.01
C ARG A 15 28.98 34.94 -23.91
N ALA A 16 29.59 33.90 -24.45
CA ALA A 16 28.93 32.92 -25.31
C ALA A 16 27.72 32.24 -24.64
N ASN A 17 27.80 31.94 -23.34
CA ASN A 17 26.71 31.33 -22.59
C ASN A 17 25.59 32.34 -22.28
N ARG A 18 25.94 33.60 -22.03
CA ARG A 18 24.97 34.66 -21.71
C ARG A 18 24.13 35.06 -22.92
N GLU A 19 24.76 35.26 -24.07
CA GLU A 19 24.08 35.63 -25.32
C GLU A 19 23.12 34.53 -25.77
N ARG A 20 23.49 33.26 -25.55
CA ARG A 20 22.72 32.09 -25.93
C ARG A 20 21.80 31.56 -24.82
N LYS A 21 21.74 32.25 -23.67
CA LYS A 21 20.94 31.88 -22.48
C LYS A 21 21.18 30.44 -21.99
N ILE A 22 22.41 29.94 -22.09
CA ILE A 22 22.83 28.61 -21.62
C ILE A 22 23.43 28.75 -20.22
N LYS A 23 23.13 27.80 -19.32
CA LYS A 23 23.68 27.81 -17.95
C LYS A 23 25.19 27.50 -17.97
N CYS A 24 26.01 28.37 -17.38
CA CYS A 24 27.44 28.12 -17.21
C CYS A 24 27.70 27.17 -16.02
N THR A 25 28.65 26.24 -16.17
CA THR A 25 29.12 25.33 -15.10
C THR A 25 30.21 25.95 -14.22
N GLY A 26 30.89 27.01 -14.68
CA GLY A 26 31.77 27.85 -13.88
C GLY A 26 33.25 27.46 -13.85
N GLU A 27 33.68 26.36 -14.51
CA GLU A 27 35.10 25.99 -14.55
C GLU A 27 35.95 27.00 -15.36
N ARG A 28 37.23 27.15 -14.98
CA ARG A 28 38.23 28.02 -15.62
C ARG A 28 39.50 27.21 -15.96
N PRO A 29 40.17 27.46 -17.10
CA PRO A 29 39.98 28.58 -18.04
C PRO A 29 38.77 28.42 -18.99
N THR A 30 38.16 27.23 -19.10
CA THR A 30 37.04 26.95 -20.02
C THR A 30 35.98 26.11 -19.31
N CYS A 31 34.69 26.44 -19.45
CA CYS A 31 33.61 25.67 -18.83
C CYS A 31 33.20 24.44 -19.68
N ALA A 32 32.73 23.37 -19.03
CA ALA A 32 32.33 22.11 -19.66
C ALA A 32 31.30 22.29 -20.79
N ASN A 33 30.37 23.24 -20.64
CA ASN A 33 29.39 23.53 -21.68
C ASN A 33 30.00 24.21 -22.93
N CYS A 34 31.04 25.03 -22.76
CA CYS A 34 31.76 25.62 -23.89
C CYS A 34 32.65 24.57 -24.57
N VAL A 35 33.29 23.66 -23.82
CA VAL A 35 34.08 22.54 -24.37
C VAL A 35 33.19 21.61 -25.19
N LYS A 36 32.08 21.14 -24.61
CA LYS A 36 31.16 20.19 -25.26
C LYS A 36 30.57 20.72 -26.57
N ARG A 37 30.42 22.04 -26.69
CA ARG A 37 29.80 22.71 -27.84
C ARG A 37 30.81 23.43 -28.73
N SER A 38 32.11 23.26 -28.46
CA SER A 38 33.21 23.85 -29.22
C SER A 38 33.10 25.39 -29.34
N PHE A 39 32.69 26.06 -28.26
CA PHE A 39 32.60 27.52 -28.20
C PHE A 39 33.83 28.13 -27.53
N HIS A 40 34.27 29.29 -28.02
CA HIS A 40 35.32 30.06 -27.37
C HIS A 40 34.83 30.61 -26.02
N CYS A 41 35.44 30.15 -24.93
CA CYS A 41 35.02 30.48 -23.56
C CYS A 41 35.78 31.70 -23.02
N HIS A 42 35.23 32.89 -23.23
CA HIS A 42 35.79 34.13 -22.71
C HIS A 42 34.97 34.67 -21.54
N TYR A 43 35.61 34.88 -20.39
CA TYR A 43 35.02 35.52 -19.20
C TYR A 43 35.39 37.00 -19.19
N ASP A 44 34.38 37.89 -19.11
CA ASP A 44 34.65 39.33 -19.00
C ASP A 44 35.24 39.65 -17.63
N ALA A 45 36.27 40.51 -17.60
CA ALA A 45 36.89 40.96 -16.35
C ALA A 45 35.93 41.77 -15.45
N VAL A 46 34.92 42.42 -16.05
CA VAL A 46 33.95 43.28 -15.35
C VAL A 46 32.52 42.94 -15.77
N VAL A 47 31.67 42.55 -14.82
CA VAL A 47 30.27 42.17 -15.08
C VAL A 47 29.39 43.42 -15.23
N LYS A 48 28.93 43.75 -16.44
CA LYS A 48 27.91 44.79 -16.65
C LYS A 48 26.55 44.36 -16.07
N ARG A 49 26.00 45.13 -15.13
CA ARG A 49 24.63 44.96 -14.56
C ARG A 49 23.58 45.53 -15.54
N ARG A 50 22.37 44.97 -15.57
CA ARG A 50 21.22 45.57 -16.29
C ARG A 50 20.76 46.82 -15.53
N GLY A 51 20.48 47.90 -16.25
CA GLY A 51 20.07 49.19 -15.67
C GLY A 51 18.64 49.20 -15.11
N PRO A 52 18.26 50.27 -14.39
CA PRO A 52 16.95 50.43 -13.74
C PRO A 52 15.80 50.57 -14.74
N ASP A 53 14.58 50.23 -14.32
CA ASP A 53 13.35 50.37 -15.12
C ASP A 53 13.15 51.83 -15.57
N LYS A 54 12.63 51.99 -16.80
CA LYS A 54 12.50 53.31 -17.46
C LYS A 54 11.41 54.22 -16.88
N GLU A 55 10.53 53.72 -16.00
CA GLU A 55 9.48 54.53 -15.37
C GLU A 55 9.38 54.25 -13.85
N PRO A 56 9.52 55.27 -12.98
CA PRO A 56 9.34 55.13 -11.54
C PRO A 56 7.84 54.98 -11.21
N GLY A 57 7.44 53.88 -10.56
CA GLY A 57 6.11 53.73 -9.95
C GLY A 57 5.17 52.69 -10.60
N GLY A 58 5.58 51.98 -11.65
CA GLY A 58 4.71 51.03 -12.38
C GLY A 58 4.23 49.77 -11.65
N ARG A 59 4.54 49.58 -10.35
CA ARG A 59 3.99 48.48 -9.54
C ARG A 59 3.71 48.88 -8.10
N LEU A 60 2.69 49.71 -7.87
CA LEU A 60 1.97 49.72 -6.59
C LEU A 60 0.45 49.82 -6.82
N LYS A 61 -0.30 48.88 -6.20
CA LYS A 61 -1.77 48.79 -6.16
C LYS A 61 -2.38 49.69 -5.08
N PRO A 62 -3.66 50.09 -5.20
CA PRO A 62 -4.63 49.95 -4.08
C PRO A 62 -6.04 49.51 -4.57
N ARG A 63 -6.85 48.64 -3.92
CA ARG A 63 -7.49 48.52 -2.59
C ARG A 63 -8.99 48.93 -2.62
N GLY A 64 -9.86 47.98 -2.21
CA GLY A 64 -11.30 48.13 -1.92
C GLY A 64 -12.21 47.65 -3.06
N GLY A 65 -13.18 46.74 -2.92
CA GLY A 65 -13.76 46.01 -1.80
C GLY A 65 -15.18 45.63 -2.22
N PHE A 66 -15.53 44.35 -2.30
CA PHE A 66 -16.91 43.90 -2.12
C PHE A 66 -16.94 42.45 -1.65
N VAL A 67 -17.83 42.27 -0.68
CA VAL A 67 -18.10 41.11 0.16
C VAL A 67 -18.77 40.00 -0.67
N SER A 68 -18.36 38.74 -0.47
CA SER A 68 -19.27 37.58 -0.39
C SER A 68 -18.53 36.34 0.12
N GLN A 69 -18.70 36.15 1.43
CA GLN A 69 -18.84 34.90 2.18
C GLN A 69 -18.09 33.64 1.67
N ALA A 70 -17.04 33.30 2.42
CA ALA A 70 -16.54 31.94 2.53
C ALA A 70 -17.61 31.01 3.14
N PRO A 71 -17.75 29.76 2.68
CA PRO A 71 -18.38 28.74 3.50
C PRO A 71 -17.45 28.49 4.68
N ARG A 72 -17.90 28.93 5.85
CA ARG A 72 -17.28 28.61 7.13
C ARG A 72 -17.15 27.10 7.26
N SER A 73 -16.00 26.68 7.73
CA SER A 73 -15.80 25.45 8.48
C SER A 73 -16.93 25.29 9.50
N MET A 74 -17.94 24.46 9.19
CA MET A 74 -18.82 23.94 10.22
C MET A 74 -18.12 22.74 10.85
N GLY A 75 -17.56 22.97 12.04
CA GLY A 75 -17.36 21.91 13.00
C GLY A 75 -18.73 21.31 13.30
N LEU A 76 -18.99 20.13 12.74
CA LEU A 76 -20.12 19.31 13.14
C LEU A 76 -19.60 18.32 14.18
N ASN A 77 -19.95 18.59 15.44
CA ASN A 77 -20.01 17.57 16.48
C ASN A 77 -21.04 16.51 16.03
N LEU A 78 -20.61 15.52 15.26
CA LEU A 78 -21.40 14.32 15.01
C LEU A 78 -21.24 13.38 16.19
N ARG A 79 -22.20 13.45 17.11
CA ARG A 79 -22.55 12.31 17.97
C ARG A 79 -23.05 11.20 17.05
N VAL A 80 -22.16 10.29 16.70
CA VAL A 80 -22.52 9.03 16.07
C VAL A 80 -23.21 8.17 17.12
N HIS A 81 -24.49 7.86 16.90
CA HIS A 81 -25.13 6.75 17.59
C HIS A 81 -24.41 5.46 17.16
N GLN A 82 -23.54 4.97 18.04
CA GLN A 82 -22.87 3.68 17.91
C GLN A 82 -23.93 2.57 17.88
N ALA A 83 -24.11 1.96 16.71
CA ALA A 83 -24.58 0.58 16.68
C ALA A 83 -23.50 -0.28 17.35
N ARG A 84 -23.82 -0.84 18.52
CA ARG A 84 -22.95 -1.74 19.28
C ARG A 84 -22.55 -2.92 18.40
N SER A 85 -21.30 -2.91 17.93
CA SER A 85 -20.68 -3.99 17.17
C SER A 85 -19.61 -4.68 18.02
N GLU A 86 -19.53 -6.00 17.91
CA GLU A 86 -18.65 -6.93 18.63
C GLU A 86 -17.15 -6.55 18.57
N THR A 87 -16.76 -5.72 17.59
CA THR A 87 -15.44 -5.08 17.46
C THR A 87 -15.03 -4.23 18.69
N THR A 88 -16.02 -3.70 19.42
CA THR A 88 -15.82 -2.81 20.59
C THR A 88 -15.19 -3.55 21.78
N THR A 89 -15.38 -4.87 21.88
CA THR A 89 -14.87 -5.68 23.00
C THR A 89 -13.40 -6.04 22.81
N MET A 90 -12.94 -6.22 21.56
CA MET A 90 -11.54 -6.52 21.19
C MET A 90 -10.65 -5.27 21.28
N LEU A 91 -11.09 -4.15 20.69
CA LEU A 91 -10.37 -2.85 20.76
C LEU A 91 -10.21 -2.38 22.22
N ARG A 92 -11.19 -2.68 23.09
CA ARG A 92 -11.10 -2.38 24.54
C ARG A 92 -10.04 -3.18 25.28
N ARG A 93 -9.67 -4.39 24.84
CA ARG A 93 -8.62 -5.18 25.51
C ARG A 93 -7.22 -4.69 25.15
N VAL A 94 -6.96 -4.31 23.89
CA VAL A 94 -5.66 -3.75 23.48
C VAL A 94 -5.50 -2.29 23.91
N SER A 95 -6.56 -1.48 23.77
CA SER A 95 -6.53 -0.06 24.17
C SER A 95 -6.46 0.15 25.68
N ARG A 96 -7.04 -0.74 26.52
CA ARG A 96 -6.94 -0.61 27.99
C ARG A 96 -5.55 -0.97 28.53
N VAL A 97 -4.79 -1.81 27.82
CA VAL A 97 -3.41 -2.11 28.20
C VAL A 97 -2.50 -0.92 27.91
N ALA A 98 -2.75 -0.18 26.82
CA ALA A 98 -1.94 0.97 26.43
C ALA A 98 -2.28 2.29 27.16
N SER A 99 -3.48 2.45 27.72
CA SER A 99 -3.97 3.76 28.20
C SER A 99 -4.24 3.88 29.71
N VAL A 100 -3.95 2.87 30.54
CA VAL A 100 -4.33 2.88 31.97
C VAL A 100 -3.16 2.71 32.94
N VAL A 101 -1.93 2.47 32.47
CA VAL A 101 -0.78 2.32 33.38
C VAL A 101 0.11 3.56 33.30
N PRO A 102 0.31 4.31 34.41
CA PRO A 102 1.35 5.33 34.48
C PRO A 102 2.71 4.73 34.07
N PRO A 103 3.59 5.46 33.38
CA PRO A 103 4.89 4.93 32.90
C PRO A 103 5.77 4.30 33.98
N SER A 104 5.48 4.57 35.26
CA SER A 104 6.20 4.07 36.42
C SER A 104 5.78 2.68 36.92
N LEU A 105 4.73 2.03 36.38
CA LEU A 105 4.22 0.74 36.87
C LEU A 105 4.27 -0.43 35.87
N LEU A 106 4.80 -0.25 34.65
CA LEU A 106 5.17 -1.35 33.76
C LEU A 106 6.67 -1.68 33.89
N ARG A 107 7.06 -2.26 35.02
CA ARG A 107 8.26 -3.13 34.98
C ARG A 107 7.81 -4.47 34.41
N VAL A 108 8.03 -4.68 33.12
CA VAL A 108 8.08 -6.03 32.56
C VAL A 108 9.30 -6.72 33.18
N PRO A 109 9.20 -7.98 33.65
CA PRO A 109 10.36 -8.73 34.08
C PRO A 109 11.20 -9.08 32.85
N GLY A 110 12.40 -8.51 32.75
CA GLY A 110 13.38 -8.87 31.73
C GLY A 110 14.04 -7.68 31.07
N ASP A 111 15.32 -7.85 30.72
CA ASP A 111 16.08 -6.92 29.89
C ASP A 111 15.66 -7.14 28.41
N LEU A 112 14.93 -6.18 27.84
CA LEU A 112 14.45 -6.24 26.44
C LEU A 112 15.61 -6.46 25.46
N ASP A 113 16.79 -5.91 25.74
CA ASP A 113 17.94 -6.08 24.87
C ASP A 113 18.48 -7.51 24.96
N GLN A 114 18.46 -8.13 26.15
CA GLN A 114 18.78 -9.55 26.31
C GLN A 114 17.80 -10.45 25.56
N GLU A 115 16.50 -10.20 25.67
CA GLU A 115 15.48 -10.97 24.94
C GLU A 115 15.64 -10.82 23.42
N ARG A 116 15.93 -9.61 22.92
CA ARG A 116 16.16 -9.39 21.49
C ARG A 116 17.35 -10.18 20.95
N LEU A 117 18.40 -10.35 21.75
CA LEU A 117 19.54 -11.19 21.40
C LEU A 117 19.17 -12.67 21.37
N SER A 118 18.43 -13.15 22.37
CA SER A 118 18.00 -14.55 22.47
C SER A 118 17.17 -14.99 21.25
N TRP A 119 16.36 -14.09 20.70
CA TRP A 119 15.56 -14.33 19.49
C TRP A 119 16.42 -14.60 18.25
N TRP A 120 17.52 -13.86 18.09
CA TRP A 120 18.46 -14.09 16.99
C TRP A 120 19.26 -15.39 17.18
N GLU A 121 19.68 -15.69 18.40
CA GLU A 121 20.34 -16.95 18.74
C GLU A 121 19.44 -18.14 18.43
N ALA A 122 18.16 -18.08 18.84
CA ALA A 122 17.17 -19.09 18.55
C ALA A 122 16.93 -19.28 17.05
N LEU A 123 16.90 -18.19 16.27
CA LEU A 123 16.79 -18.26 14.81
C LEU A 123 17.99 -18.99 14.21
N TYR A 124 19.20 -18.59 14.59
CA TYR A 124 20.43 -19.14 14.00
C TYR A 124 20.76 -20.55 14.46
N ALA A 125 20.27 -20.97 15.63
CA ALA A 125 20.34 -22.36 16.08
C ALA A 125 19.56 -23.30 15.14
N ASN A 126 18.46 -22.82 14.55
CA ASN A 126 17.59 -23.61 13.68
C ASN A 126 17.83 -23.36 12.18
N MET A 127 18.36 -22.19 11.82
CA MET A 127 18.56 -21.78 10.43
C MET A 127 19.86 -20.98 10.29
N PRO A 128 20.89 -21.51 9.60
CA PRO A 128 22.15 -20.81 9.40
C PRO A 128 21.94 -19.42 8.77
N ARG A 129 22.75 -18.44 9.18
CA ARG A 129 22.62 -17.04 8.75
C ARG A 129 22.61 -16.88 7.23
N ASP A 130 23.44 -17.62 6.49
CA ASP A 130 23.48 -17.55 5.02
C ASP A 130 22.17 -18.00 4.38
N ARG A 131 21.51 -18.99 4.99
CA ARG A 131 20.19 -19.43 4.55
C ARG A 131 19.13 -18.37 4.82
N VAL A 132 19.17 -17.71 5.98
CA VAL A 132 18.28 -16.59 6.31
C VAL A 132 18.45 -15.46 5.29
N VAL A 133 19.69 -15.06 4.99
CA VAL A 133 19.99 -14.02 3.99
C VAL A 133 19.45 -14.40 2.61
N GLN A 134 19.68 -15.64 2.17
CA GLN A 134 19.17 -16.13 0.88
C GLN A 134 17.64 -16.10 0.82
N LEU A 135 16.95 -16.51 1.89
CA LEU A 135 15.49 -16.52 1.93
C LEU A 135 14.91 -15.10 1.93
N CYS A 136 15.50 -14.18 2.70
CA CYS A 136 15.12 -12.76 2.67
C CYS A 136 15.37 -12.14 1.29
N ASP A 137 16.48 -12.47 0.63
CA ASP A 137 16.80 -11.95 -0.69
C ASP A 137 15.80 -12.42 -1.74
N ASN A 138 15.44 -13.71 -1.71
CA ASN A 138 14.40 -14.27 -2.57
C ASN A 138 13.04 -13.61 -2.33
N PHE A 139 12.67 -13.40 -1.06
CA PHE A 139 11.43 -12.72 -0.70
C PHE A 139 11.36 -11.30 -1.27
N LEU A 140 12.44 -10.53 -1.16
CA LEU A 140 12.50 -9.12 -1.57
C LEU A 140 12.74 -8.91 -3.06
N LYS A 141 13.22 -9.92 -3.80
CA LYS A 141 13.40 -9.85 -5.26
C LYS A 141 12.09 -10.11 -6.01
N ASP A 142 11.33 -11.09 -5.56
CA ASP A 142 10.09 -11.54 -6.19
C ASP A 142 8.84 -11.16 -5.37
N CYS A 143 8.93 -10.07 -4.60
CA CYS A 143 7.86 -9.65 -3.70
C CYS A 143 6.55 -9.39 -4.45
N ASP A 144 5.48 -10.00 -3.93
CA ASP A 144 4.12 -9.68 -4.30
C ASP A 144 3.81 -8.22 -3.99
N ILE A 145 2.77 -7.66 -4.62
CA ILE A 145 2.29 -6.30 -4.36
C ILE A 145 1.99 -6.05 -2.87
N TRP A 146 1.77 -7.09 -2.07
CA TRP A 146 1.60 -7.00 -0.62
C TRP A 146 2.88 -6.77 0.19
N PHE A 147 4.07 -6.90 -0.38
CA PHE A 147 5.34 -6.85 0.37
C PHE A 147 6.30 -5.74 -0.07
N ASN A 148 5.87 -4.90 -1.00
CA ASN A 148 6.74 -3.90 -1.62
C ASN A 148 7.16 -2.75 -0.68
N PHE A 149 6.57 -2.68 0.51
CA PHE A 149 6.88 -1.67 1.52
C PHE A 149 8.25 -1.82 2.20
N PHE A 150 9.06 -2.80 1.81
CA PHE A 150 10.45 -2.91 2.24
C PHE A 150 11.41 -2.38 1.17
N HIS A 151 12.22 -1.40 1.52
CA HIS A 151 13.35 -1.02 0.69
C HIS A 151 14.50 -2.03 0.88
N ARG A 152 14.69 -2.92 -0.12
CA ARG A 152 15.69 -4.01 -0.08
C ARG A 152 17.08 -3.57 0.40
N GLY A 153 17.57 -2.42 -0.07
CA GLY A 153 18.89 -1.91 0.32
C GLY A 153 18.97 -1.48 1.79
N LEU A 154 17.88 -0.92 2.35
CA LEU A 154 17.84 -0.53 3.76
C LEU A 154 17.62 -1.74 4.65
N PHE A 155 16.77 -2.68 4.21
CA PHE A 155 16.58 -3.96 4.88
C PHE A 155 17.92 -4.66 5.14
N PHE A 156 18.73 -4.90 4.10
CA PHE A 156 20.00 -5.58 4.28
C PHE A 156 21.05 -4.74 5.01
N LYS A 157 21.05 -3.41 4.81
CA LYS A 157 21.91 -2.53 5.60
C LYS A 157 21.64 -2.68 7.10
N SER A 158 20.38 -2.63 7.52
CA SER A 158 19.98 -2.82 8.92
C SER A 158 20.22 -4.24 9.42
N PHE A 159 19.98 -5.26 8.58
CA PHE A 159 20.24 -6.66 8.90
C PHE A 159 21.72 -6.91 9.21
N PHE A 160 22.63 -6.46 8.33
CA PHE A 160 24.07 -6.67 8.51
C PHE A 160 24.65 -5.82 9.63
N ALA A 161 24.07 -4.64 9.89
CA ALA A 161 24.42 -3.78 11.02
C ALA A 161 23.85 -4.25 12.37
N GLN A 162 23.05 -5.34 12.40
CA GLN A 162 22.36 -5.85 13.59
C GLN A 162 21.42 -4.82 14.27
N ASP A 163 20.93 -3.85 13.50
CA ASP A 163 19.97 -2.83 13.93
C ASP A 163 18.52 -3.25 13.62
N MET A 164 18.34 -4.38 12.96
CA MET A 164 17.02 -4.93 12.65
C MET A 164 16.49 -5.79 13.81
N GLY A 165 15.20 -5.67 14.12
CA GLY A 165 14.54 -6.61 15.04
C GLY A 165 14.29 -7.97 14.38
N ALA A 166 14.56 -9.06 15.11
CA ALA A 166 14.35 -10.43 14.63
C ALA A 166 12.90 -10.68 14.16
N HIS A 167 11.92 -10.01 14.78
CA HIS A 167 10.50 -10.11 14.46
C HIS A 167 10.18 -9.89 12.97
N ILE A 168 10.87 -8.96 12.28
CA ILE A 168 10.69 -8.76 10.83
C ILE A 168 11.12 -10.03 10.08
N VAL A 169 12.29 -10.57 10.42
CA VAL A 169 12.86 -11.75 9.75
C VAL A 169 11.99 -12.98 10.00
N TYR A 170 11.47 -13.17 11.21
CA TYR A 170 10.48 -14.22 11.49
C TYR A 170 9.21 -14.05 10.65
N GLY A 171 8.71 -12.82 10.51
CA GLY A 171 7.59 -12.52 9.60
C GLY A 171 7.88 -12.92 8.15
N VAL A 172 9.07 -12.59 7.64
CA VAL A 172 9.52 -12.99 6.29
C VAL A 172 9.65 -14.51 6.18
N MET A 173 10.22 -15.18 7.19
CA MET A 173 10.35 -16.65 7.20
C MET A 173 8.99 -17.34 7.17
N ALA A 174 7.97 -16.82 7.86
CA ALA A 174 6.62 -17.36 7.81
C ALA A 174 6.10 -17.44 6.36
N HIS A 175 6.27 -16.36 5.59
CA HIS A 175 5.91 -16.33 4.17
C HIS A 175 6.77 -17.27 3.34
N MET A 176 8.09 -17.26 3.54
CA MET A 176 9.00 -18.10 2.76
C MET A 176 8.77 -19.60 2.97
N MET A 177 8.50 -20.03 4.21
CA MET A 177 8.14 -21.41 4.51
C MET A 177 6.80 -21.77 3.88
N LEU A 178 5.81 -20.88 3.94
CA LEU A 178 4.52 -21.13 3.32
C LEU A 178 4.63 -21.26 1.79
N LEU A 179 5.38 -20.36 1.14
CA LEU A 179 5.54 -20.35 -0.31
C LEU A 179 6.34 -21.54 -0.84
N ARG A 180 7.41 -21.94 -0.12
CA ARG A 180 8.32 -22.99 -0.60
C ARG A 180 7.88 -24.38 -0.16
N GLU A 181 7.33 -24.50 1.04
CA GLU A 181 7.12 -25.79 1.73
C GLU A 181 5.66 -26.00 2.14
N GLY A 182 4.76 -25.03 1.91
CA GLY A 182 3.35 -25.09 2.32
C GLY A 182 2.49 -26.16 1.65
N HIS A 183 3.04 -26.88 0.67
CA HIS A 183 2.42 -28.10 0.12
C HIS A 183 2.51 -29.28 1.09
N THR A 184 3.49 -29.29 1.99
CA THR A 184 3.65 -30.29 3.06
C THR A 184 3.01 -29.83 4.37
N GLU A 185 2.56 -30.76 5.21
CA GLU A 185 2.02 -30.41 6.53
C GLU A 185 3.09 -29.76 7.42
N ASP A 186 4.30 -30.32 7.43
CA ASP A 186 5.42 -29.79 8.23
C ASP A 186 5.83 -28.39 7.79
N GLY A 187 5.88 -28.12 6.48
CA GLY A 187 6.16 -26.79 5.97
C GLY A 187 5.10 -25.77 6.38
N ARG A 188 3.81 -26.16 6.40
CA ARG A 188 2.73 -25.30 6.93
C ARG A 188 2.87 -25.09 8.44
N LYS A 189 3.21 -26.11 9.22
CA LYS A 189 3.46 -25.99 10.68
C LYS A 189 4.62 -25.06 10.97
N ARG A 190 5.74 -25.20 10.24
CA ARG A 190 6.90 -24.29 10.34
C ARG A 190 6.51 -22.85 10.02
N ALA A 191 5.80 -22.63 8.92
CA ALA A 191 5.32 -21.30 8.54
C ALA A 191 4.46 -20.65 9.65
N LEU A 192 3.52 -21.42 10.22
CA LEU A 192 2.67 -20.96 11.31
C LEU A 192 3.47 -20.68 12.60
N SER A 193 4.48 -21.50 12.90
CA SER A 193 5.36 -21.30 14.05
C SER A 193 6.13 -19.97 13.93
N PHE A 194 6.72 -19.67 12.76
CA PHE A 194 7.37 -18.39 12.51
C PHE A 194 6.41 -17.20 12.65
N ALA A 195 5.18 -17.30 12.12
CA ALA A 195 4.17 -16.24 12.25
C ALA A 195 3.77 -16.02 13.71
N THR A 196 3.57 -17.11 14.46
CA THR A 196 3.19 -17.06 15.88
C THR A 196 4.29 -16.41 16.71
N GLU A 197 5.54 -16.75 16.43
CA GLU A 197 6.69 -16.23 17.16
C GLU A 197 6.95 -14.76 16.83
N ALA A 198 6.83 -14.35 15.55
CA ALA A 198 6.85 -12.94 15.17
C ALA A 198 5.76 -12.13 15.90
N HIS A 199 4.53 -12.67 16.00
CA HIS A 199 3.44 -12.02 16.74
C HIS A 199 3.79 -11.86 18.24
N ARG A 200 4.38 -12.88 18.86
CA ARG A 200 4.84 -12.84 20.26
C ARG A 200 5.89 -11.77 20.47
N MET A 201 6.91 -11.72 19.62
CA MET A 201 7.97 -10.71 19.70
C MET A 201 7.40 -9.29 19.61
N VAL A 202 6.50 -9.04 18.64
CA VAL A 202 5.85 -7.72 18.51
C VAL A 202 5.04 -7.38 19.76
N THR A 203 4.25 -8.32 20.28
CA THR A 203 3.46 -8.12 21.49
C THR A 203 4.35 -7.82 22.70
N TYR A 204 5.42 -8.59 22.88
CA TYR A 204 6.38 -8.39 23.96
C TYR A 204 7.03 -7.01 23.89
N SER A 205 7.54 -6.63 22.72
CA SER A 205 8.15 -5.31 22.49
C SER A 205 7.19 -4.16 22.83
N LEU A 206 5.93 -4.25 22.39
CA LEU A 206 4.91 -3.24 22.72
C LEU A 206 4.64 -3.17 24.23
N THR A 207 4.52 -4.32 24.90
CA THR A 207 4.30 -4.34 26.37
C THR A 207 5.51 -3.84 27.17
N ALA A 208 6.72 -3.98 26.63
CA ALA A 208 7.95 -3.46 27.20
C ALA A 208 8.19 -1.96 26.90
N GLY A 209 7.26 -1.30 26.21
CA GLY A 209 7.36 0.14 25.90
C GLY A 209 8.23 0.48 24.70
N TYR A 210 8.57 -0.51 23.86
CA TYR A 210 9.32 -0.30 22.62
C TYR A 210 8.36 -0.06 21.46
N TYR A 211 8.42 1.13 20.86
CA TYR A 211 7.49 1.58 19.82
C TYR A 211 8.26 2.02 18.57
N GLU A 212 8.39 1.13 17.60
CA GLU A 212 9.11 1.39 16.35
C GLU A 212 8.27 1.04 15.12
N PRO A 213 8.43 1.73 13.98
CA PRO A 213 7.71 1.41 12.74
C PRO A 213 7.91 -0.03 12.26
N SER A 214 9.04 -0.65 12.60
CA SER A 214 9.38 -2.04 12.29
C SER A 214 8.40 -3.06 12.91
N LEU A 215 7.79 -2.72 14.05
CA LEU A 215 6.76 -3.54 14.69
C LEU A 215 5.48 -3.55 13.84
N ALA A 216 5.07 -2.38 13.35
CA ALA A 216 3.94 -2.26 12.43
C ALA A 216 4.23 -2.91 11.06
N GLN A 217 5.46 -2.85 10.55
CA GLN A 217 5.86 -3.61 9.35
C GLN A 217 5.65 -5.12 9.54
N THR A 218 6.01 -5.63 10.72
CA THR A 218 5.85 -7.05 11.06
C THR A 218 4.39 -7.43 11.23
N ALA A 219 3.60 -6.60 11.93
CA ALA A 219 2.17 -6.82 12.03
C ALA A 219 1.49 -6.86 10.65
N LEU A 220 1.93 -6.02 9.70
CA LEU A 220 1.43 -6.07 8.32
C LEU A 220 1.82 -7.36 7.57
N LEU A 221 3.04 -7.88 7.77
CA LEU A 221 3.44 -9.20 7.27
C LEU A 221 2.51 -10.30 7.81
N LEU A 222 2.13 -10.22 9.09
CA LEU A 222 1.21 -11.18 9.70
C LEU A 222 -0.19 -11.08 9.11
N VAL A 223 -0.71 -9.88 8.84
CA VAL A 223 -1.98 -9.73 8.10
C VAL A 223 -1.87 -10.43 6.76
N ALA A 224 -0.85 -10.11 5.96
CA ALA A 224 -0.67 -10.72 4.65
C ALA A 224 -0.57 -12.26 4.74
N PHE A 225 0.02 -12.81 5.81
CA PHE A 225 0.09 -14.25 6.05
C PHE A 225 -1.29 -14.86 6.22
N GLU A 226 -2.17 -14.25 7.01
CA GLU A 226 -3.55 -14.72 7.22
C GLU A 226 -4.42 -14.62 5.96
N PHE A 227 -4.02 -13.81 4.98
CA PHE A 227 -4.68 -13.75 3.67
C PHE A 227 -4.21 -14.82 2.69
N GLN A 228 -3.11 -15.54 2.99
CA GLN A 228 -2.64 -16.63 2.16
C GLN A 228 -3.44 -17.92 2.43
N PRO A 229 -3.74 -18.74 1.41
CA PRO A 229 -4.37 -20.04 1.62
C PRO A 229 -3.48 -21.00 2.40
N HIS A 230 -3.93 -21.41 3.59
CA HIS A 230 -3.30 -22.46 4.39
C HIS A 230 -4.32 -23.17 5.28
N ALA A 231 -3.96 -24.35 5.79
CA ALA A 231 -4.87 -25.23 6.55
C ALA A 231 -5.53 -24.56 7.76
N TRP A 232 -4.79 -23.73 8.50
CA TRP A 232 -5.30 -23.03 9.70
C TRP A 232 -5.88 -21.65 9.44
N GLN A 233 -6.09 -21.28 8.18
CA GLN A 233 -6.63 -19.96 7.83
C GLN A 233 -8.11 -19.93 8.18
N ASN A 234 -8.56 -18.87 8.86
CA ASN A 234 -9.97 -18.68 9.18
C ASN A 234 -10.33 -17.19 9.33
N PRO A 235 -11.62 -16.83 9.22
CA PRO A 235 -12.05 -15.43 9.29
C PRO A 235 -11.67 -14.73 10.60
N SER A 236 -11.72 -15.42 11.74
CA SER A 236 -11.40 -14.84 13.04
C SER A 236 -9.94 -14.42 13.13
N ARG A 237 -9.01 -15.22 12.59
CA ARG A 237 -7.58 -14.87 12.53
C ARG A 237 -7.32 -13.66 11.64
N VAL A 238 -7.97 -13.60 10.47
CA VAL A 238 -7.86 -12.45 9.56
C VAL A 238 -8.32 -11.16 10.25
N VAL A 239 -9.49 -11.19 10.90
CA VAL A 239 -10.04 -10.05 11.65
C VAL A 239 -9.10 -9.65 12.79
N SER A 240 -8.60 -10.63 13.55
CA SER A 240 -7.66 -10.41 14.64
C SER A 240 -6.35 -9.77 14.14
N ALA A 241 -5.78 -10.24 13.04
CA ALA A 241 -4.55 -9.70 12.47
C ALA A 241 -4.74 -8.28 11.95
N LEU A 242 -5.85 -7.99 11.24
CA LEU A 242 -6.17 -6.63 10.78
C LEU A 242 -6.29 -5.65 11.96
N GLY A 243 -7.03 -6.04 13.01
CA GLY A 243 -7.17 -5.22 14.21
C GLY A 243 -5.85 -5.03 14.96
N PHE A 244 -5.03 -6.08 15.05
CA PHE A 244 -3.70 -6.02 15.65
C PHE A 244 -2.78 -5.06 14.88
N MET A 245 -2.79 -5.12 13.56
CA MET A 245 -2.01 -4.21 12.71
C MET A 245 -2.49 -2.76 12.85
N GLU A 246 -3.80 -2.49 12.87
CA GLU A 246 -4.30 -1.12 13.12
C GLU A 246 -3.89 -0.61 14.51
N GLY A 247 -3.88 -1.47 15.53
CA GLY A 247 -3.34 -1.15 16.85
C GLY A 247 -1.84 -0.80 16.80
N CYS A 248 -1.04 -1.65 16.16
CA CYS A 248 0.39 -1.40 15.98
C CYS A 248 0.65 -0.10 15.21
N ALA A 249 -0.14 0.18 14.17
CA ALA A 249 -0.05 1.41 13.39
C ALA A 249 -0.32 2.63 14.28
N LYS A 250 -1.44 2.63 15.03
CA LYS A 250 -1.81 3.71 15.97
C LYS A 250 -0.75 3.97 17.03
N THR A 251 -0.09 2.92 17.53
CA THR A 251 0.91 3.05 18.58
C THR A 251 2.29 3.44 18.05
N CYS A 252 2.75 2.87 16.93
CA CYS A 252 4.15 2.96 16.50
C CYS A 252 4.40 4.04 15.44
N LEU A 253 3.39 4.46 14.67
CA LEU A 253 3.61 5.29 13.48
C LEU A 253 3.41 6.80 13.73
N PRO A 254 2.41 7.29 14.51
CA PRO A 254 2.18 8.72 14.70
C PRO A 254 3.35 9.47 15.33
N TYR A 255 4.10 8.81 16.21
CA TYR A 255 5.26 9.38 16.90
C TYR A 255 6.54 9.34 16.06
N TRP A 256 6.49 8.72 14.88
CA TRP A 256 7.60 8.76 13.95
C TRP A 256 7.75 10.18 13.39
N SER A 257 8.59 10.95 14.05
CA SER A 257 9.01 12.28 13.61
C SER A 257 10.24 12.11 12.73
N ALA A 258 10.05 12.13 11.41
CA ALA A 258 11.18 12.32 10.51
C ALA A 258 11.93 13.58 10.95
N PRO A 259 13.23 13.51 11.26
CA PRO A 259 13.97 14.71 11.61
C PRO A 259 13.88 15.72 10.47
N ALA A 260 13.77 17.02 10.82
CA ALA A 260 13.63 18.09 9.84
C ALA A 260 14.76 18.00 8.81
N THR A 261 14.40 17.70 7.56
CA THR A 261 15.36 17.38 6.49
C THR A 261 16.36 18.49 6.19
N ALA A 262 16.05 19.73 6.58
CA ALA A 262 16.90 20.92 6.39
C ALA A 262 18.26 20.84 7.12
N HIS A 263 18.39 20.01 8.16
CA HIS A 263 19.62 19.88 8.95
C HIS A 263 20.32 18.52 8.80
N LEU A 264 19.80 17.65 7.93
CA LEU A 264 20.32 16.31 7.73
C LEU A 264 21.42 16.29 6.66
N THR A 265 22.39 15.39 6.81
CA THR A 265 23.30 15.04 5.72
C THR A 265 22.49 14.51 4.52
N PRO A 266 22.99 14.62 3.28
CA PRO A 266 22.28 14.10 2.10
C PRO A 266 21.87 12.63 2.25
N THR A 267 22.74 11.82 2.85
CA THR A 267 22.47 10.40 3.13
C THR A 267 21.36 10.21 4.15
N ALA A 268 21.35 10.95 5.26
CA ALA A 268 20.31 10.87 6.27
C ALA A 268 18.95 11.37 5.73
N ALA A 269 18.96 12.43 4.92
CA ALA A 269 17.77 12.92 4.23
C ALA A 269 17.20 11.87 3.25
N ALA A 270 18.06 11.18 2.51
CA ALA A 270 17.65 10.09 1.61
C ALA A 270 17.03 8.91 2.37
N ILE A 271 17.63 8.48 3.50
CA ILE A 271 17.08 7.42 4.35
C ILE A 271 15.69 7.83 4.90
N CYS A 272 15.52 9.08 5.35
CA CYS A 272 14.24 9.58 5.82
C CYS A 272 13.18 9.63 4.69
N ALA A 273 13.58 9.96 3.46
CA ALA A 273 12.68 9.90 2.30
C ALA A 273 12.25 8.46 1.98
N ILE A 274 13.17 7.50 2.05
CA ILE A 274 12.87 6.08 1.86
C ILE A 274 11.91 5.58 2.96
N ARG A 275 12.17 5.85 4.24
CA ARG A 275 11.28 5.43 5.34
C ARG A 275 9.87 6.01 5.21
N ARG A 276 9.73 7.27 4.76
CA ARG A 276 8.42 7.86 4.42
C ARG A 276 7.73 7.11 3.28
N GLU A 277 8.46 6.68 2.27
CA GLU A 277 7.92 5.86 1.20
C GLU A 277 7.46 4.50 1.72
N GLU A 278 8.26 3.81 2.53
CA GLU A 278 7.89 2.52 3.16
C GLU A 278 6.58 2.66 3.96
N MET A 279 6.44 3.71 4.79
CA MET A 279 5.20 3.96 5.54
C MET A 279 3.99 4.24 4.64
N ARG A 280 4.16 4.99 3.54
CA ARG A 280 3.08 5.17 2.54
C ARG A 280 2.66 3.81 1.98
N GLN A 281 3.62 3.00 1.58
CA GLN A 281 3.34 1.68 1.02
C GLN A 281 2.72 0.71 2.04
N MET A 282 3.06 0.82 3.32
CA MET A 282 2.36 0.10 4.39
C MET A 282 0.89 0.49 4.48
N CYS A 283 0.58 1.80 4.47
CA CYS A 283 -0.80 2.29 4.48
C CYS A 283 -1.62 1.72 3.32
N TRP A 284 -1.04 1.77 2.12
CA TRP A 284 -1.69 1.30 0.92
C TRP A 284 -1.86 -0.21 0.87
N THR A 285 -0.86 -0.96 1.35
CA THR A 285 -0.95 -2.42 1.48
C THR A 285 -2.02 -2.82 2.50
N LEU A 286 -2.06 -2.16 3.66
CA LEU A 286 -3.08 -2.42 4.67
C LEU A 286 -4.48 -2.11 4.12
N SER A 287 -4.63 -1.01 3.38
CA SER A 287 -5.89 -0.65 2.74
C SER A 287 -6.33 -1.65 1.66
N HIS A 288 -5.38 -2.22 0.91
CA HIS A 288 -5.65 -3.33 -0.01
C HIS A 288 -6.15 -4.58 0.74
N LEU A 289 -5.46 -4.99 1.80
CA LEU A 289 -5.86 -6.16 2.59
C LEU A 289 -7.24 -5.95 3.24
N ALA A 290 -7.52 -4.74 3.70
CA ALA A 290 -8.86 -4.35 4.17
C ALA A 290 -9.91 -4.47 3.04
N ALA A 291 -9.62 -4.02 1.82
CA ALA A 291 -10.50 -4.17 0.66
C ALA A 291 -10.75 -5.66 0.33
N ASN A 292 -9.72 -6.50 0.33
CA ASN A 292 -9.89 -7.94 0.13
C ASN A 292 -10.78 -8.57 1.21
N SER A 293 -10.64 -8.13 2.47
CA SER A 293 -11.51 -8.59 3.55
C SER A 293 -12.98 -8.32 3.27
N THR A 294 -13.30 -7.16 2.66
CA THR A 294 -14.69 -6.81 2.32
C THR A 294 -15.24 -7.70 1.21
N ILE A 295 -14.45 -8.03 0.18
CA ILE A 295 -14.85 -8.97 -0.88
C ILE A 295 -15.16 -10.34 -0.29
N TRP A 296 -14.28 -10.88 0.55
CA TRP A 296 -14.48 -12.21 1.16
C TRP A 296 -15.75 -12.26 2.00
N ARG A 297 -16.01 -11.18 2.75
CA ARG A 297 -17.22 -11.07 3.58
C ARG A 297 -18.47 -10.93 2.73
N HIS A 298 -18.45 -10.15 1.65
CA HIS A 298 -19.56 -10.09 0.70
C HIS A 298 -19.85 -11.46 0.05
N LEU A 299 -18.81 -12.21 -0.34
CA LEU A 299 -18.97 -13.57 -0.86
C LEU A 299 -19.62 -14.49 0.19
N ALA A 300 -19.17 -14.39 1.45
CA ALA A 300 -19.72 -15.13 2.58
C ALA A 300 -21.03 -14.56 3.17
N ARG A 301 -21.64 -13.54 2.55
CA ARG A 301 -22.84 -12.82 3.05
C ARG A 301 -22.69 -12.28 4.48
N GLN A 302 -21.49 -11.85 4.84
CA GLN A 302 -21.18 -11.23 6.11
C GLN A 302 -21.09 -9.70 5.96
N PRO A 303 -21.47 -8.91 6.98
CA PRO A 303 -21.35 -7.45 6.93
C PRO A 303 -19.87 -7.03 6.89
N PRO A 304 -19.51 -5.92 6.21
CA PRO A 304 -18.13 -5.44 6.15
C PRO A 304 -17.57 -5.12 7.54
N LEU A 305 -16.24 -5.16 7.68
CA LEU A 305 -15.56 -4.77 8.92
C LEU A 305 -15.45 -3.24 9.00
N CYS A 306 -15.65 -2.69 10.19
CA CYS A 306 -15.38 -1.28 10.46
C CYS A 306 -13.88 -1.10 10.75
N LEU A 307 -13.09 -0.91 9.69
CA LEU A 307 -11.64 -0.75 9.74
C LEU A 307 -11.26 0.68 9.39
N ALA A 308 -10.36 1.30 10.15
CA ALA A 308 -9.83 2.62 9.79
C ALA A 308 -9.03 2.56 8.47
N SER A 309 -8.42 1.41 8.17
CA SER A 309 -7.72 1.12 6.92
C SER A 309 -8.63 0.92 5.70
N ALA A 310 -9.95 0.79 5.92
CA ALA A 310 -10.96 0.79 4.86
C ALA A 310 -11.63 2.16 4.66
N ASP A 311 -11.21 3.19 5.40
CA ASP A 311 -11.83 4.51 5.36
C ASP A 311 -10.76 5.58 5.09
N PRO A 312 -10.71 6.15 3.87
CA PRO A 312 -9.71 7.15 3.53
C PRO A 312 -9.72 8.38 4.44
N ALA A 313 -10.85 8.71 5.09
CA ALA A 313 -10.92 9.82 6.04
C ALA A 313 -10.23 9.52 7.37
N LYS A 314 -10.03 8.24 7.70
CA LYS A 314 -9.44 7.76 8.96
C LYS A 314 -7.97 7.37 8.85
N PHE A 315 -7.34 7.49 7.67
CA PHE A 315 -5.92 7.16 7.52
C PHE A 315 -5.01 8.01 8.41
N ALA A 316 -5.39 9.25 8.71
CA ALA A 316 -4.67 10.10 9.66
C ALA A 316 -4.73 9.59 11.11
N GLU A 317 -5.64 8.66 11.44
CA GLU A 317 -5.63 7.96 12.74
C GLU A 317 -4.54 6.90 12.80
N LEU A 318 -4.13 6.33 11.66
CA LEU A 318 -3.22 5.19 11.57
C LEU A 318 -1.80 5.62 11.20
N PHE A 319 -1.66 6.67 10.40
CA PHE A 319 -0.40 7.11 9.81
C PHE A 319 -0.20 8.62 10.02
N PRO A 320 1.06 9.11 10.04
CA PRO A 320 1.34 10.53 10.17
C PRO A 320 0.58 11.38 9.12
N PRO A 321 -0.10 12.48 9.49
CA PRO A 321 -0.88 13.28 8.54
C PRO A 321 -0.03 13.86 7.39
N ASN A 322 1.18 14.30 7.71
CA ASN A 322 2.15 14.84 6.75
C ASN A 322 2.71 13.80 5.77
N LEU A 323 2.39 12.52 5.97
CA LEU A 323 2.75 11.43 5.07
C LEU A 323 2.11 11.62 3.68
N PHE A 324 0.93 12.25 3.64
CA PHE A 324 0.11 12.42 2.45
C PHE A 324 0.13 13.85 1.88
N ASP A 325 0.86 14.77 2.54
CA ASP A 325 1.12 16.11 2.01
C ASP A 325 2.05 16.00 0.81
N ALA A 326 1.47 15.75 -0.36
CA ALA A 326 2.23 15.64 -1.59
C ALA A 326 2.90 16.99 -1.91
N ASP A 327 4.17 16.87 -2.27
CA ASP A 327 4.95 17.82 -3.05
C ASP A 327 4.11 18.27 -4.27
N ARG A 328 3.37 19.39 -4.13
CA ARG A 328 2.38 19.94 -5.08
C ARG A 328 2.92 20.22 -6.49
N LYS A 329 4.20 19.93 -6.77
CA LYS A 329 4.91 20.36 -7.97
C LYS A 329 4.99 19.34 -9.11
N ALA A 330 4.63 18.08 -8.88
CA ALA A 330 4.22 17.13 -9.92
C ALA A 330 3.86 15.79 -9.24
N PRO A 331 2.62 15.29 -9.36
CA PRO A 331 2.36 13.90 -9.02
C PRO A 331 3.17 13.06 -10.01
N LYS A 332 4.28 12.49 -9.56
CA LYS A 332 4.95 11.46 -10.34
C LYS A 332 3.94 10.32 -10.47
N LEU A 333 3.47 10.07 -11.69
CA LEU A 333 2.49 9.05 -12.05
C LEU A 333 3.11 7.65 -11.87
N TYR A 334 3.33 7.24 -10.63
CA TYR A 334 3.78 5.90 -10.30
C TYR A 334 2.58 4.95 -10.37
N GLY A 335 2.73 3.77 -10.97
CA GLY A 335 1.60 2.83 -11.08
C GLY A 335 0.99 2.46 -9.73
N TRP A 336 1.80 2.44 -8.66
CA TRP A 336 1.32 2.22 -7.30
C TRP A 336 0.40 3.33 -6.80
N SER A 337 0.66 4.63 -7.09
CA SER A 337 -0.25 5.70 -6.64
C SER A 337 -1.61 5.62 -7.34
N LEU A 338 -1.63 5.23 -8.62
CA LEU A 338 -2.88 4.99 -9.36
C LEU A 338 -3.62 3.78 -8.82
N TYR A 339 -2.90 2.72 -8.46
CA TYR A 339 -3.46 1.55 -7.78
C TYR A 339 -4.10 1.90 -6.43
N CYS A 340 -3.46 2.75 -5.65
CA CYS A 340 -4.01 3.23 -4.38
C CYS A 340 -5.28 4.07 -4.59
N ALA A 341 -5.31 4.91 -5.63
CA ALA A 341 -6.50 5.67 -6.00
C ALA A 341 -7.68 4.74 -6.35
N ALA A 342 -7.42 3.66 -7.08
CA ALA A 342 -8.44 2.65 -7.40
C ALA A 342 -8.98 1.92 -6.16
N ILE A 343 -8.13 1.55 -5.21
CA ILE A 343 -8.58 0.95 -3.94
C ILE A 343 -9.42 1.93 -3.11
N ARG A 344 -9.05 3.22 -3.11
CA ARG A 344 -9.85 4.24 -2.42
C ARG A 344 -11.25 4.36 -3.03
N LEU A 345 -11.39 4.22 -4.35
CA LEU A 345 -12.71 4.18 -4.99
C LEU A 345 -13.57 3.04 -4.48
N TRP A 346 -13.01 1.85 -4.32
CA TRP A 346 -13.71 0.72 -3.73
C TRP A 346 -14.20 1.01 -2.31
N HIS A 347 -13.32 1.56 -1.46
CA HIS A 347 -13.69 1.94 -0.10
C HIS A 347 -14.79 3.01 -0.07
N THR A 348 -14.74 3.99 -0.97
CA THR A 348 -15.80 5.01 -1.08
C THR A 348 -17.12 4.43 -1.60
N ALA A 349 -17.07 3.48 -2.55
CA ALA A 349 -18.24 2.76 -3.02
C ALA A 349 -18.96 2.01 -1.88
N LEU A 350 -18.21 1.51 -0.89
CA LEU A 350 -18.74 0.81 0.27
C LEU A 350 -19.17 1.72 1.44
N ASN A 351 -18.39 2.75 1.77
CA ASN A 351 -18.47 3.48 3.05
C ASN A 351 -19.16 4.86 2.99
N HIS A 352 -20.00 5.11 1.99
CA HIS A 352 -20.75 6.34 1.71
C HIS A 352 -20.82 7.46 2.78
N VAL A 353 -20.50 8.70 2.36
CA VAL A 353 -20.68 9.97 3.11
C VAL A 353 -22.09 10.53 2.88
N PRO A 354 -22.89 10.84 3.93
CA PRO A 354 -24.23 11.40 3.76
C PRO A 354 -24.28 12.66 2.87
N GLY A 355 -25.16 12.68 1.87
CA GLY A 355 -25.48 13.88 1.07
C GLY A 355 -25.08 13.89 -0.41
N VAL A 356 -24.27 12.93 -0.89
CA VAL A 356 -23.96 12.74 -2.32
C VAL A 356 -24.22 11.31 -2.71
N HIS A 357 -25.08 11.03 -3.70
CA HIS A 357 -25.34 9.63 -4.09
C HIS A 357 -24.01 8.92 -4.39
N PRO A 358 -23.64 7.84 -3.66
CA PRO A 358 -22.29 7.28 -3.70
C PRO A 358 -21.90 6.81 -5.09
N SER A 359 -22.87 6.50 -5.95
CA SER A 359 -22.60 6.26 -7.37
C SER A 359 -21.96 7.48 -8.04
N MET A 360 -22.54 8.68 -7.98
CA MET A 360 -22.06 9.85 -8.74
C MET A 360 -20.60 10.19 -8.45
N PHE A 361 -20.19 10.19 -7.18
CA PHE A 361 -18.81 10.48 -6.81
C PHE A 361 -17.84 9.39 -7.32
N VAL A 362 -18.21 8.12 -7.18
CA VAL A 362 -17.40 7.00 -7.70
C VAL A 362 -17.32 7.06 -9.23
N CYS A 363 -18.42 7.38 -9.92
CA CYS A 363 -18.48 7.57 -11.37
C CYS A 363 -17.50 8.66 -11.82
N GLU A 364 -17.56 9.85 -11.22
CA GLU A 364 -16.74 11.00 -11.60
C GLU A 364 -15.26 10.72 -11.40
N GLN A 365 -14.88 10.22 -10.23
CA GLN A 365 -13.49 9.89 -9.93
C GLN A 365 -12.95 8.76 -10.82
N ALA A 366 -13.78 7.77 -11.16
CA ALA A 366 -13.37 6.72 -12.09
C ALA A 366 -13.15 7.25 -13.52
N LYS A 367 -13.98 8.19 -13.99
CA LYS A 367 -13.81 8.87 -15.29
C LYS A 367 -12.51 9.67 -15.38
N GLU A 368 -12.06 10.25 -14.27
CA GLU A 368 -10.75 10.92 -14.21
C GLU A 368 -9.58 9.92 -14.18
N LEU A 369 -9.75 8.78 -13.49
CA LEU A 369 -8.66 7.83 -13.26
C LEU A 369 -8.38 6.93 -14.48
N LEU A 370 -9.40 6.52 -15.24
CA LEU A 370 -9.24 5.57 -16.36
C LEU A 370 -8.32 6.08 -17.48
N PRO A 371 -8.46 7.31 -18.01
CA PRO A 371 -7.56 7.82 -19.05
C PRO A 371 -6.09 7.90 -18.59
N VAL A 372 -5.89 8.17 -17.30
CA VAL A 372 -4.56 8.21 -16.68
C VAL A 372 -3.95 6.81 -16.60
N LEU A 373 -4.76 5.80 -16.25
CA LEU A 373 -4.32 4.40 -16.27
C LEU A 373 -3.94 3.93 -17.67
N ASP A 374 -4.67 4.37 -18.70
CA ASP A 374 -4.45 3.98 -20.10
C ASP A 374 -3.23 4.65 -20.73
N SER A 375 -2.90 5.87 -20.32
CA SER A 375 -1.70 6.59 -20.76
C SER A 375 -0.45 6.31 -19.92
N ALA A 376 -0.58 5.62 -18.78
CA ALA A 376 0.55 5.37 -17.88
C ALA A 376 1.60 4.41 -18.49
N PRO A 377 2.90 4.71 -18.33
CA PRO A 377 3.97 3.86 -18.86
C PRO A 377 3.98 2.49 -18.17
N CYS A 378 3.99 1.42 -18.98
CA CYS A 378 3.95 0.03 -18.48
C CYS A 378 5.26 -0.45 -17.83
N SER A 379 6.40 0.21 -18.03
CA SER A 379 7.71 -0.27 -17.56
C SER A 379 7.79 -0.28 -16.03
N GLY A 380 7.95 -1.47 -15.44
CA GLY A 380 8.11 -1.67 -13.98
C GLY A 380 6.83 -1.52 -13.14
N SER A 381 5.72 -1.04 -13.71
CA SER A 381 4.44 -0.80 -13.01
C SER A 381 3.25 -1.61 -13.54
N ARG A 382 3.46 -2.48 -14.53
CA ARG A 382 2.39 -3.22 -15.22
C ARG A 382 1.42 -3.94 -14.28
N ARG A 383 1.92 -4.60 -13.22
CA ARG A 383 1.08 -5.33 -12.26
C ARG A 383 0.12 -4.39 -11.53
N TYR A 384 0.59 -3.22 -11.11
CA TYR A 384 -0.22 -2.22 -10.42
C TYR A 384 -1.26 -1.60 -11.33
N LEU A 385 -0.89 -1.26 -12.57
CA LEU A 385 -1.81 -0.67 -13.53
C LEU A 385 -2.92 -1.63 -13.93
N TRP A 386 -2.60 -2.92 -14.06
CA TRP A 386 -3.61 -3.95 -14.31
C TRP A 386 -4.54 -4.13 -13.11
N GLN A 387 -3.99 -4.30 -11.90
CA GLN A 387 -4.80 -4.43 -10.69
C GLN A 387 -5.64 -3.19 -10.39
N ALA A 388 -5.16 -1.99 -10.73
CA ALA A 388 -5.92 -0.76 -10.57
C ALA A 388 -7.20 -0.78 -11.41
N ARG A 389 -7.13 -1.28 -12.65
CA ARG A 389 -8.30 -1.44 -13.52
C ARG A 389 -9.31 -2.41 -12.93
N GLU A 390 -8.85 -3.53 -12.37
CA GLU A 390 -9.74 -4.50 -11.68
C GLU A 390 -10.51 -3.84 -10.54
N TRP A 391 -9.85 -3.04 -9.70
CA TRP A 391 -10.51 -2.33 -8.59
C TRP A 391 -11.45 -1.23 -9.08
N VAL A 392 -11.11 -0.50 -10.15
CA VAL A 392 -12.02 0.49 -10.74
C VAL A 392 -13.29 -0.19 -11.27
N THR A 393 -13.15 -1.31 -12.00
CA THR A 393 -14.32 -2.04 -12.50
C THR A 393 -15.15 -2.63 -11.37
N ALA A 394 -14.51 -3.21 -10.34
CA ALA A 394 -15.21 -3.71 -9.17
C ALA A 394 -16.01 -2.61 -8.44
N ALA A 395 -15.41 -1.42 -8.26
CA ALA A 395 -16.07 -0.28 -7.61
C ALA A 395 -17.23 0.28 -8.45
N ARG A 396 -17.05 0.46 -9.76
CA ARG A 396 -18.11 0.93 -10.67
C ARG A 396 -19.25 -0.08 -10.79
N GLY A 397 -18.92 -1.37 -10.90
CA GLY A 397 -19.91 -2.45 -10.87
C GLY A 397 -20.66 -2.51 -9.54
N HIS A 398 -19.98 -2.18 -8.43
CA HIS A 398 -20.63 -2.07 -7.13
C HIS A 398 -21.78 -1.07 -7.11
N VAL A 399 -21.55 0.11 -7.68
CA VAL A 399 -22.52 1.22 -7.71
C VAL A 399 -23.43 1.22 -8.95
N GLY A 400 -23.31 0.23 -9.85
CA GLY A 400 -24.12 0.12 -11.06
C GLY A 400 -23.74 1.12 -12.17
N ASP A 401 -22.48 1.59 -12.21
CA ASP A 401 -21.97 2.55 -13.19
C ASP A 401 -21.17 1.87 -14.32
N LEU A 402 -21.69 0.80 -14.91
CA LEU A 402 -21.06 0.20 -16.10
C LEU A 402 -22.05 0.15 -17.25
N ASP A 403 -21.60 0.52 -18.43
CA ASP A 403 -22.35 0.30 -19.68
C ASP A 403 -22.10 -1.13 -20.20
N ASN A 404 -22.95 -1.56 -21.14
CA ASN A 404 -22.89 -2.92 -21.68
C ASN A 404 -21.54 -3.23 -22.35
N GLU A 405 -20.93 -2.24 -23.01
CA GLU A 405 -19.62 -2.39 -23.67
C GLU A 405 -18.50 -2.63 -22.66
N SER A 406 -18.46 -1.85 -21.58
CA SER A 406 -17.50 -1.98 -20.49
C SER A 406 -17.62 -3.33 -19.78
N VAL A 407 -18.86 -3.80 -19.53
CA VAL A 407 -19.10 -5.11 -18.93
C VAL A 407 -18.58 -6.23 -19.84
N GLN A 408 -18.92 -6.20 -21.14
CA GLN A 408 -18.44 -7.19 -22.11
C GLN A 408 -16.92 -7.17 -22.25
N TYR A 409 -16.34 -5.98 -22.36
CA TYR A 409 -14.90 -5.80 -22.44
C TYR A 409 -14.20 -6.41 -21.22
N TRP A 410 -14.71 -6.17 -20.00
CA TRP A 410 -14.13 -6.76 -18.80
C TRP A 410 -14.17 -8.30 -18.83
N PHE A 411 -15.30 -8.92 -19.20
CA PHE A 411 -15.38 -10.39 -19.32
C PHE A 411 -14.41 -10.95 -20.36
N HIS A 412 -14.25 -10.26 -21.50
CA HIS A 412 -13.26 -10.64 -22.51
C HIS A 412 -11.83 -10.59 -21.95
N GLN A 413 -11.47 -9.50 -21.26
CA GLN A 413 -10.18 -9.35 -20.60
C GLN A 413 -9.95 -10.43 -19.53
N GLN A 414 -10.97 -10.80 -18.74
CA GLN A 414 -10.82 -11.85 -17.73
C GLN A 414 -10.59 -13.23 -18.35
N LYS A 415 -11.28 -13.56 -19.46
CA LYS A 415 -11.03 -14.82 -20.18
C LYS A 415 -9.59 -14.91 -20.65
N ASP A 416 -9.03 -13.83 -21.19
CA ASP A 416 -7.64 -13.81 -21.65
C ASP A 416 -6.62 -13.78 -20.51
N ALA A 417 -6.92 -13.04 -19.43
CA ALA A 417 -6.10 -13.03 -18.24
C ALA A 417 -5.98 -14.44 -17.65
N LEU A 418 -7.10 -15.14 -17.44
CA LEU A 418 -7.15 -16.48 -16.85
C LEU A 418 -6.36 -17.53 -17.64
N LYS A 419 -6.33 -17.45 -18.98
CA LYS A 419 -5.46 -18.31 -19.81
C LYS A 419 -3.99 -18.22 -19.44
N ASN A 420 -3.51 -17.05 -19.00
CA ASN A 420 -2.12 -16.86 -18.56
C ASN A 420 -1.83 -17.47 -17.18
N PHE A 421 -2.87 -17.80 -16.42
CA PHE A 421 -2.78 -18.45 -15.10
C PHE A 421 -3.11 -19.95 -15.14
N GLU A 422 -3.77 -20.42 -16.20
CA GLU A 422 -4.03 -21.84 -16.44
C GLU A 422 -2.74 -22.64 -16.76
N PRO A 423 -2.70 -23.93 -16.43
CA PRO A 423 -1.59 -24.79 -16.83
C PRO A 423 -1.58 -24.90 -18.37
N SER A 424 -0.43 -24.64 -19.01
CA SER A 424 -0.25 -24.98 -20.41
C SER A 424 -0.23 -26.51 -20.54
N LEU A 425 -1.13 -27.06 -21.35
CA LEU A 425 -1.09 -28.46 -21.78
C LEU A 425 0.17 -28.67 -22.64
N GLY A 426 1.30 -28.92 -21.98
CA GLY A 426 2.59 -29.09 -22.64
C GLY A 426 3.75 -28.89 -21.67
N ASN A 427 4.23 -30.01 -21.13
CA ASN A 427 5.44 -30.18 -20.32
C ASN A 427 5.59 -29.30 -19.07
N GLY A 428 5.23 -29.89 -17.93
CA GLY A 428 5.66 -29.48 -16.58
C GLY A 428 4.51 -28.94 -15.74
N ASP A 429 4.17 -29.68 -14.67
CA ASP A 429 3.25 -29.27 -13.60
C ASP A 429 3.55 -27.82 -13.15
N ARG A 430 2.81 -26.85 -13.70
CA ARG A 430 2.83 -25.50 -13.14
C ARG A 430 2.09 -25.56 -11.81
N LYS A 431 2.88 -25.45 -10.74
CA LYS A 431 2.40 -25.47 -9.36
C LYS A 431 1.26 -24.46 -9.16
N PRO A 432 0.24 -24.79 -8.33
CA PRO A 432 -0.77 -23.83 -7.90
C PRO A 432 -0.13 -22.51 -7.47
N ARG A 433 -0.83 -21.39 -7.66
CA ARG A 433 -0.37 -20.06 -7.22
C ARG A 433 -1.23 -19.54 -6.05
N PRO A 434 -1.02 -20.04 -4.82
CA PRO A 434 -1.80 -19.62 -3.64
C PRO A 434 -1.85 -18.11 -3.42
N THR A 435 -0.77 -17.39 -3.77
CA THR A 435 -0.68 -15.93 -3.63
C THR A 435 -1.70 -15.17 -4.46
N TYR A 436 -2.33 -15.78 -5.47
CA TYR A 436 -3.36 -15.17 -6.30
C TYR A 436 -4.79 -15.53 -5.89
N ALA A 437 -4.99 -16.30 -4.82
CA ALA A 437 -6.33 -16.68 -4.35
C ALA A 437 -7.25 -15.47 -4.10
N TRP A 438 -6.70 -14.37 -3.58
CA TRP A 438 -7.44 -13.13 -3.39
C TRP A 438 -7.95 -12.54 -4.71
N TRP A 439 -7.15 -12.58 -5.79
CA TRP A 439 -7.51 -12.05 -7.09
C TRP A 439 -8.60 -12.91 -7.74
N TYR A 440 -8.48 -14.24 -7.66
CA TYR A 440 -9.54 -15.15 -8.10
C TYR A 440 -10.87 -14.86 -7.39
N LEU A 441 -10.85 -14.62 -6.07
CA LEU A 441 -12.06 -14.25 -5.32
C LEU A 441 -12.62 -12.88 -5.74
N MET A 442 -11.75 -11.92 -6.07
CA MET A 442 -12.15 -10.63 -6.62
C MET A 442 -12.86 -10.80 -7.97
N VAL A 443 -12.28 -11.57 -8.90
CA VAL A 443 -12.89 -11.87 -10.21
C VAL A 443 -14.21 -12.63 -10.02
N ALA A 444 -14.29 -13.59 -9.09
CA ALA A 444 -15.53 -14.31 -8.79
C ALA A 444 -16.62 -13.36 -8.28
N TYR A 445 -16.28 -12.49 -7.33
CA TYR A 445 -17.20 -11.49 -6.79
C TYR A 445 -17.73 -10.57 -7.89
N THR A 446 -16.84 -9.97 -8.68
CA THR A 446 -17.22 -9.05 -9.76
C THR A 446 -18.05 -9.77 -10.83
N SER A 447 -17.70 -11.01 -11.20
CA SER A 447 -18.49 -11.80 -12.17
C SER A 447 -19.91 -12.09 -11.68
N LEU A 448 -20.06 -12.50 -10.41
CA LEU A 448 -21.38 -12.73 -9.80
C LEU A 448 -22.20 -11.44 -9.78
N GLN A 449 -21.58 -10.33 -9.37
CA GLN A 449 -22.22 -9.03 -9.32
C GLN A 449 -22.69 -8.56 -10.68
N LEU A 450 -21.80 -8.54 -11.68
CA LEU A 450 -22.14 -8.05 -13.01
C LEU A 450 -23.18 -8.95 -13.67
N SER A 451 -23.08 -10.27 -13.55
CA SER A 451 -24.11 -11.13 -14.13
C SER A 451 -25.48 -10.89 -13.47
N ALA A 452 -25.53 -10.63 -12.16
CA ALA A 452 -26.79 -10.33 -11.47
C ALA A 452 -27.46 -9.04 -12.00
N GLN A 453 -26.66 -8.05 -12.39
CA GLN A 453 -27.13 -6.77 -12.91
C GLN A 453 -27.40 -6.80 -14.42
N TYR A 454 -26.62 -7.57 -15.18
CA TYR A 454 -26.62 -7.60 -16.64
C TYR A 454 -26.89 -9.03 -17.14
N ALA A 455 -28.15 -9.34 -17.47
CA ALA A 455 -28.53 -10.71 -17.87
C ALA A 455 -27.80 -11.21 -19.13
N PHE A 456 -27.45 -10.31 -20.04
CA PHE A 456 -26.83 -10.66 -21.33
C PHE A 456 -25.40 -11.23 -21.22
N VAL A 457 -24.73 -11.07 -20.07
CA VAL A 457 -23.37 -11.61 -19.83
C VAL A 457 -23.38 -12.91 -19.01
N ALA A 458 -24.56 -13.53 -18.85
CA ALA A 458 -24.73 -14.73 -18.03
C ALA A 458 -23.79 -15.88 -18.44
N ALA A 459 -23.66 -16.12 -19.75
CA ALA A 459 -22.84 -17.22 -20.29
C ALA A 459 -21.33 -16.94 -20.11
N GLU A 460 -20.91 -15.69 -20.31
CA GLU A 460 -19.54 -15.24 -20.12
C GLU A 460 -19.14 -15.33 -18.64
N ALA A 461 -20.03 -14.91 -17.74
CA ALA A 461 -19.84 -15.02 -16.30
C ALA A 461 -19.68 -16.47 -15.86
N GLU A 462 -20.49 -17.39 -16.39
CA GLU A 462 -20.34 -18.82 -16.12
C GLU A 462 -18.97 -19.34 -16.58
N GLY A 463 -18.55 -19.00 -17.80
CA GLY A 463 -17.24 -19.39 -18.33
C GLY A 463 -16.07 -18.89 -17.47
N VAL A 464 -16.12 -17.64 -17.01
CA VAL A 464 -15.11 -17.06 -16.11
C VAL A 464 -15.14 -17.72 -14.73
N LEU A 465 -16.33 -17.88 -14.13
CA LEU A 465 -16.49 -18.51 -12.82
C LEU A 465 -15.98 -19.95 -12.79
N ASN A 466 -16.22 -20.73 -13.85
CA ASN A 466 -15.74 -22.11 -13.93
C ASN A 466 -14.20 -22.18 -13.92
N ARG A 467 -13.52 -21.31 -14.67
CA ARG A 467 -12.04 -21.22 -14.69
C ARG A 467 -11.47 -20.77 -13.35
N VAL A 468 -12.11 -19.77 -12.75
CA VAL A 468 -11.75 -19.27 -11.41
C VAL A 468 -11.91 -20.36 -10.36
N LEU A 469 -13.06 -21.04 -10.30
CA LEU A 469 -13.33 -22.10 -9.33
C LEU A 469 -12.37 -23.28 -9.51
N THR A 470 -12.07 -23.69 -10.75
CA THR A 470 -11.08 -24.74 -11.02
C THR A 470 -9.71 -24.37 -10.45
N SER A 471 -9.28 -23.12 -10.64
CA SER A 471 -8.00 -22.64 -10.11
C SER A 471 -7.99 -22.59 -8.57
N LEU A 472 -9.10 -22.16 -7.97
CA LEU A 472 -9.25 -22.13 -6.51
C LEU A 472 -9.32 -23.52 -5.90
N ASP A 473 -9.98 -24.49 -6.54
CA ASP A 473 -10.04 -25.88 -6.08
C ASP A 473 -8.65 -26.52 -6.04
N ASN A 474 -7.81 -26.26 -7.04
CA ASN A 474 -6.41 -26.71 -7.05
C ASN A 474 -5.61 -26.09 -5.89
N ILE A 475 -5.87 -24.82 -5.55
CA ILE A 475 -5.27 -24.16 -4.38
C ILE A 475 -5.79 -24.79 -3.09
N VAL A 476 -7.09 -25.07 -2.97
CA VAL A 476 -7.68 -25.73 -1.80
C VAL A 476 -7.08 -27.12 -1.61
N ALA A 477 -6.98 -27.91 -2.67
CA ALA A 477 -6.43 -29.27 -2.63
C ALA A 477 -4.97 -29.29 -2.15
N SER A 478 -4.16 -28.33 -2.61
CA SER A 478 -2.73 -28.25 -2.23
C SER A 478 -2.47 -27.59 -0.87
N SER A 479 -3.31 -26.64 -0.44
CA SER A 479 -3.12 -25.89 0.81
C SER A 479 -3.87 -26.46 2.02
N GLY A 480 -4.91 -27.27 1.78
CA GLY A 480 -5.84 -27.73 2.81
C GLY A 480 -6.71 -26.62 3.41
N CYS A 481 -6.85 -25.49 2.71
CA CYS A 481 -7.51 -24.29 3.24
C CYS A 481 -9.05 -24.43 3.26
N ASN A 482 -9.60 -24.76 4.43
CA ASN A 482 -11.06 -24.92 4.64
C ASN A 482 -11.83 -23.61 4.42
N ASN A 483 -11.28 -22.47 4.85
CA ASN A 483 -11.94 -21.18 4.67
C ASN A 483 -12.10 -20.83 3.18
N LEU A 484 -11.07 -21.07 2.36
CA LEU A 484 -11.15 -20.88 0.92
C LEU A 484 -12.15 -21.84 0.27
N LYS A 485 -12.21 -23.10 0.73
CA LYS A 485 -13.21 -24.08 0.29
C LYS A 485 -14.64 -23.56 0.53
N THR A 486 -14.91 -23.01 1.72
CA THR A 486 -16.21 -22.42 2.05
C THR A 486 -16.55 -21.25 1.13
N LEU A 487 -15.58 -20.37 0.82
CA LEU A 487 -15.80 -19.26 -0.13
C LEU A 487 -16.10 -19.77 -1.55
N CYS A 488 -15.41 -20.82 -2.02
CA CYS A 488 -15.70 -21.43 -3.31
C CYS A 488 -17.12 -22.01 -3.37
N ASN A 489 -17.57 -22.66 -2.30
CA ASN A 489 -18.94 -23.16 -2.20
C ASN A 489 -19.96 -22.02 -2.24
N ALA A 490 -19.73 -20.94 -1.50
CA ALA A 490 -20.59 -19.76 -1.53
C ALA A 490 -20.67 -19.14 -2.95
N VAL A 491 -19.56 -19.11 -3.70
CA VAL A 491 -19.55 -18.67 -5.11
C VAL A 491 -20.42 -19.58 -5.98
N ARG A 492 -20.30 -20.91 -5.84
CA ARG A 492 -21.12 -21.90 -6.58
C ARG A 492 -22.60 -21.74 -6.28
N GLU A 493 -22.96 -21.67 -5.01
CA GLU A 493 -24.36 -21.50 -4.56
C GLU A 493 -24.98 -20.23 -5.14
N ARG A 494 -24.25 -19.11 -5.13
CA ARG A 494 -24.71 -17.85 -5.70
C ARG A 494 -24.87 -17.93 -7.22
N ASN A 495 -23.93 -18.56 -7.91
CA ASN A 495 -24.03 -18.74 -9.36
C ASN A 495 -25.25 -19.60 -9.73
N ASN A 496 -25.49 -20.69 -8.99
CA ASN A 496 -26.65 -21.56 -9.19
C ASN A 496 -27.96 -20.82 -8.94
N ALA A 497 -28.06 -20.02 -7.88
CA ALA A 497 -29.24 -19.19 -7.62
C ALA A 497 -29.52 -18.20 -8.76
N LEU A 498 -28.49 -17.56 -9.32
CA LEU A 498 -28.64 -16.68 -10.47
C LEU A 498 -29.10 -17.42 -11.73
N LYS A 499 -28.67 -18.68 -11.92
CA LYS A 499 -29.16 -19.53 -13.02
C LYS A 499 -30.63 -19.87 -12.84
N THR A 500 -31.05 -20.26 -11.64
CA THR A 500 -32.46 -20.57 -11.34
C THR A 500 -33.36 -19.36 -11.58
N LEU A 501 -32.92 -18.16 -11.17
CA LEU A 501 -33.68 -16.92 -11.41
C LEU A 501 -33.83 -16.54 -12.90
N ARG A 502 -32.99 -17.09 -13.77
CA ARG A 502 -33.02 -16.87 -15.22
C ARG A 502 -33.61 -18.04 -16.00
N ALA A 503 -34.00 -19.11 -15.31
CA ALA A 503 -34.67 -20.23 -15.97
C ALA A 503 -36.01 -19.74 -16.56
N PRO A 504 -36.34 -20.11 -17.81
CA PRO A 504 -37.49 -19.62 -18.53
C PRO A 504 -38.83 -19.99 -17.88
#